data_AF-A0A4Q6BQM5-F1
#
_entry.id   AF-A0A4Q6BQM5-F1
#
_cell.length_a   1.000
_cell.length_b   1.000
_cell.length_c   1.000
_cell.angle_alpha   90.00
_cell.angle_beta   90.00
_cell.angle_gamma   90.00
#
_symmetry.space_group_name_H-M   'P 1'
#
loop_
_entity.id
_entity.type
_entity.pdbx_description
1 polymer ?
#
loop_
_entity_poly.entity_id
_entity_poly.type
_entity_poly.pdbx_seq_one_letter_code
_entity_poly.pdbx_strand_id
1 'polypeptide(L)'
;MKFSNQAYGLLVFGLAMCAGFGGSLWSAQVQTVQVVALMPGAPPVSANKAVMKAPEVFTAPKFETSELASVERDLEADINEFMDVVEDPSFDGARCEALLGSTYQKLSGATPSDFAVGIAARNNYISHGAQYIQDLFNSRVTLRHRLGTLASTGKLTPGCISAARDLFRASRVLEDLLGEIVLGHPKFNEAKKAPVLRGNAPWLLVNERYSKLALRSGDVLLSRGTAFSSAAIARIGDGDTNFSHLAIVYIDPLTHKIYVSEAHIEVGSINRSFGEYLLDGKVRAAVFRHKDPILAHKAATMIREEIAAYQKSNSGENVPYDFSMNADEPSNLFCSELVSHAFDLAKGGKSGVPMFRSKVNPKNRDFLNRIGVKVH
;
A
#
# COMPACT_ATOMS: atom_id res chain seq x y z
N MET A 1 16.65 34.50 19.86
CA MET A 1 17.79 33.76 20.47
C MET A 1 18.48 32.94 19.37
N LYS A 2 19.77 32.61 19.51
CA LYS A 2 20.45 31.67 18.60
C LYS A 2 20.18 30.25 19.09
N PHE A 3 19.67 29.36 18.23
CA PHE A 3 19.66 27.93 18.51
C PHE A 3 20.98 27.30 18.06
N SER A 4 21.47 26.32 18.82
CA SER A 4 22.77 25.65 18.60
C SER A 4 22.60 24.36 17.83
N ASN A 5 23.49 24.08 16.88
CA ASN A 5 23.57 22.79 16.18
C ASN A 5 24.24 21.73 17.08
N GLN A 6 23.48 21.10 17.98
CA GLN A 6 23.99 19.97 18.78
C GLN A 6 22.88 19.01 19.26
N ALA A 7 22.29 18.25 18.32
CA ALA A 7 21.30 17.21 18.62
C ALA A 7 21.25 16.07 17.57
N TYR A 8 22.41 15.60 17.10
CA TYR A 8 22.52 14.42 16.22
C TYR A 8 23.39 13.34 16.87
N GLY A 9 22.79 12.60 17.82
CA GLY A 9 23.43 11.49 18.52
C GLY A 9 22.46 10.78 19.45
N LEU A 10 22.52 9.45 19.47
CA LEU A 10 21.67 8.51 20.23
C LEU A 10 20.16 8.50 19.84
N LEU A 11 19.80 7.46 19.08
CA LEU A 11 18.49 6.80 19.13
C LEU A 11 18.79 5.31 19.35
N VAL A 12 18.07 4.65 20.27
CA VAL A 12 18.35 3.27 20.72
C VAL A 12 17.05 2.55 21.10
N PHE A 13 16.93 1.26 20.74
CA PHE A 13 15.82 0.32 21.03
C PHE A 13 14.46 0.55 20.32
N GLY A 14 13.62 -0.51 20.28
CA GLY A 14 12.16 -0.43 20.06
C GLY A 14 11.49 -1.29 18.96
N LEU A 15 12.23 -2.06 18.14
CA LEU A 15 11.75 -2.71 16.88
C LEU A 15 10.39 -3.49 16.88
N ALA A 16 9.29 -2.88 16.39
CA ALA A 16 8.09 -3.59 15.90
C ALA A 16 7.17 -2.82 14.88
N MET A 17 7.56 -2.59 13.61
CA MET A 17 6.74 -1.78 12.65
C MET A 17 6.51 -2.32 11.21
N CYS A 18 5.30 -2.02 10.70
CA CYS A 18 4.81 -1.92 9.29
C CYS A 18 5.09 -3.05 8.25
N ALA A 19 4.15 -3.25 7.30
CA ALA A 19 4.04 -4.48 6.49
C ALA A 19 3.91 -4.27 4.97
N GLY A 20 4.20 -5.31 4.14
CA GLY A 20 3.95 -5.34 2.68
C GLY A 20 4.17 -6.68 1.92
N PHE A 21 3.92 -6.86 0.61
CA PHE A 21 3.31 -6.04 -0.49
C PHE A 21 4.15 -5.13 -1.47
N GLY A 22 5.38 -5.45 -1.88
CA GLY A 22 6.36 -4.56 -2.60
C GLY A 22 6.16 -4.04 -4.05
N GLY A 23 7.21 -3.38 -4.60
CA GLY A 23 7.32 -2.77 -5.95
C GLY A 23 8.64 -3.13 -6.68
N SER A 24 9.39 -2.32 -7.45
CA SER A 24 9.28 -0.95 -8.04
C SER A 24 10.65 -0.50 -8.65
N LEU A 25 10.74 0.27 -9.76
CA LEU A 25 12.02 0.88 -10.24
C LEU A 25 11.85 2.24 -11.00
N TRP A 26 12.89 2.76 -11.68
CA TRP A 26 12.92 4.09 -12.36
C TRP A 26 13.00 4.04 -13.90
N SER A 27 11.95 4.51 -14.56
CA SER A 27 12.09 5.72 -15.40
C SER A 27 11.21 6.83 -14.80
N ALA A 28 10.98 7.97 -15.45
CA ALA A 28 10.16 9.02 -14.85
C ALA A 28 8.67 8.61 -14.89
N GLN A 29 8.09 8.23 -13.73
CA GLN A 29 6.85 7.44 -13.67
C GLN A 29 5.99 7.66 -12.38
N VAL A 30 4.75 8.19 -12.51
CA VAL A 30 3.86 8.72 -11.45
C VAL A 30 2.32 8.86 -11.78
N GLN A 31 1.61 7.96 -12.50
CA GLN A 31 0.13 8.06 -12.71
C GLN A 31 -0.73 6.85 -12.35
N THR A 32 -1.81 7.05 -11.60
CA THR A 32 -2.43 5.96 -10.85
C THR A 32 -3.71 5.38 -11.45
N VAL A 33 -3.66 4.17 -12.02
CA VAL A 33 -4.79 3.23 -11.91
C VAL A 33 -5.08 2.98 -10.42
N GLN A 34 -6.27 3.39 -10.00
CA GLN A 34 -6.65 3.54 -8.59
C GLN A 34 -7.69 2.50 -8.21
N VAL A 35 -7.38 1.81 -7.12
CA VAL A 35 -7.87 0.44 -6.95
C VAL A 35 -8.43 0.28 -5.55
N VAL A 36 -9.74 0.53 -5.44
CA VAL A 36 -10.57 0.17 -4.29
C VAL A 36 -10.95 -1.32 -4.37
N ALA A 37 -9.95 -2.12 -4.76
CA ALA A 37 -9.91 -3.49 -4.37
C ALA A 37 -9.67 -3.55 -2.88
N LEU A 38 -9.91 -4.74 -2.37
CA LEU A 38 -8.98 -5.28 -1.41
C LEU A 38 -7.66 -5.59 -2.17
N MET A 39 -6.88 -4.52 -2.48
CA MET A 39 -5.41 -4.37 -2.68
C MET A 39 -4.56 -5.13 -3.74
N PRO A 40 -3.46 -4.54 -4.36
CA PRO A 40 -2.84 -2.64 -4.15
C PRO A 40 -3.23 -1.42 -5.09
N GLY A 41 -3.32 -1.48 -6.45
CA GLY A 41 -3.29 -0.30 -7.38
C GLY A 41 -1.90 0.17 -7.91
N ALA A 42 -1.79 1.33 -8.60
CA ALA A 42 -0.62 1.83 -9.40
C ALA A 42 0.16 3.08 -8.83
N PRO A 43 1.27 3.69 -9.38
CA PRO A 43 1.22 4.68 -10.50
C PRO A 43 2.48 5.01 -11.43
N PRO A 44 2.41 5.00 -12.81
CA PRO A 44 3.60 5.28 -13.70
C PRO A 44 3.83 6.41 -14.82
N VAL A 45 3.17 7.60 -15.02
CA VAL A 45 3.61 8.66 -16.06
C VAL A 45 4.53 9.84 -15.59
N SER A 46 5.08 10.68 -16.50
CA SER A 46 5.97 11.85 -16.18
C SER A 46 5.76 13.15 -16.98
N ALA A 47 6.23 14.35 -16.57
CA ALA A 47 6.67 14.91 -15.25
C ALA A 47 6.90 16.44 -15.41
N ASN A 48 7.38 17.10 -14.35
CA ASN A 48 8.31 18.26 -14.39
C ASN A 48 7.71 19.66 -14.77
N LYS A 49 8.37 20.80 -14.46
CA LYS A 49 9.71 21.06 -13.86
C LYS A 49 9.78 22.44 -13.21
N ALA A 50 10.63 22.62 -12.18
CA ALA A 50 11.65 23.68 -12.08
C ALA A 50 12.38 23.66 -10.71
N VAL A 51 13.54 24.31 -10.51
CA VAL A 51 14.89 24.12 -11.13
C VAL A 51 15.90 24.35 -9.99
N MET A 52 16.97 23.54 -9.89
CA MET A 52 18.20 23.92 -9.18
C MET A 52 19.44 23.58 -10.02
N LYS A 53 20.58 24.23 -9.74
CA LYS A 53 21.80 24.13 -10.54
C LYS A 53 22.47 22.76 -10.43
N ALA A 54 23.12 22.34 -11.52
CA ALA A 54 23.73 21.03 -11.64
C ALA A 54 25.17 20.97 -11.09
N PRO A 55 25.58 19.87 -10.45
CA PRO A 55 26.97 19.43 -10.38
C PRO A 55 27.40 18.79 -11.72
N GLU A 56 28.64 18.31 -11.79
CA GLU A 56 29.31 17.93 -13.04
C GLU A 56 28.72 16.71 -13.77
N VAL A 57 28.96 16.64 -15.08
CA VAL A 57 28.29 15.70 -15.99
C VAL A 57 28.89 14.29 -15.88
N PHE A 58 28.23 13.42 -15.11
CA PHE A 58 28.45 11.98 -15.17
C PHE A 58 27.90 11.44 -16.50
N THR A 59 28.77 11.14 -17.45
CA THR A 59 28.38 10.46 -18.70
C THR A 59 27.97 9.04 -18.41
N ALA A 60 26.66 8.76 -18.48
CA ALA A 60 26.13 7.41 -18.38
C ALA A 60 26.75 6.49 -19.47
N PRO A 61 27.07 5.23 -19.15
CA PRO A 61 27.54 4.27 -20.15
C PRO A 61 26.45 4.06 -21.22
N LYS A 62 26.85 3.97 -22.48
CA LYS A 62 25.96 3.52 -23.55
C LYS A 62 25.60 2.05 -23.28
N PHE A 63 24.32 1.79 -23.03
CA PHE A 63 23.82 0.42 -23.12
C PHE A 63 23.73 0.05 -24.60
N GLU A 64 24.57 -0.90 -25.02
CA GLU A 64 24.42 -1.53 -26.33
C GLU A 64 23.16 -2.40 -26.31
N THR A 65 22.24 -2.13 -27.22
CA THR A 65 21.02 -2.92 -27.40
C THR A 65 21.36 -4.23 -28.12
N SER A 66 21.90 -5.20 -27.38
CA SER A 66 22.06 -6.56 -27.89
C SER A 66 20.70 -7.15 -28.25
N GLU A 67 20.60 -7.80 -29.42
CA GLU A 67 19.39 -8.49 -29.88
C GLU A 67 19.12 -9.77 -29.07
N LEU A 68 18.69 -9.60 -27.82
CA LEU A 68 17.93 -10.63 -27.13
C LEU A 68 16.56 -10.70 -27.80
N ALA A 69 16.32 -11.77 -28.57
CA ALA A 69 15.00 -12.10 -29.07
C ALA A 69 14.09 -12.40 -27.87
N SER A 70 13.36 -11.37 -27.41
CA SER A 70 12.38 -11.48 -26.34
C SER A 70 11.31 -12.48 -26.75
N VAL A 71 11.17 -13.57 -26.00
CA VAL A 71 9.98 -14.42 -26.08
C VAL A 71 8.78 -13.52 -25.82
N GLU A 72 7.89 -13.41 -26.81
CA GLU A 72 6.73 -12.52 -26.70
C GLU A 72 5.86 -12.99 -25.52
N ARG A 73 5.67 -12.08 -24.56
CA ARG A 73 5.04 -12.42 -23.29
C ARG A 73 3.53 -12.35 -23.42
N ASP A 74 2.88 -13.50 -23.28
CA ASP A 74 1.44 -13.59 -23.19
C ASP A 74 0.94 -13.17 -21.80
N LEU A 75 0.62 -11.88 -21.67
CA LEU A 75 0.06 -11.31 -20.46
C LEU A 75 -1.41 -11.71 -20.21
N GLU A 76 -2.13 -12.20 -21.23
CA GLU A 76 -3.49 -12.71 -21.06
C GLU A 76 -3.44 -14.08 -20.38
N ALA A 77 -2.56 -14.97 -20.85
CA ALA A 77 -2.28 -16.26 -20.21
C ALA A 77 -1.78 -16.11 -18.75
N ASP A 78 -0.87 -15.17 -18.48
CA ASP A 78 -0.38 -14.86 -17.12
C ASP A 78 -1.51 -14.43 -16.16
N ILE A 79 -2.49 -13.66 -16.65
CA ILE A 79 -3.62 -13.17 -15.84
C ILE A 79 -4.65 -14.29 -15.63
N ASN A 80 -4.95 -15.05 -16.69
CA ASN A 80 -5.83 -16.20 -16.62
C ASN A 80 -5.28 -17.27 -15.64
N GLU A 81 -3.97 -17.53 -15.62
CA GLU A 81 -3.37 -18.44 -14.64
C GLU A 81 -3.53 -17.95 -13.19
N PHE A 82 -3.46 -16.62 -12.96
CA PHE A 82 -3.73 -16.09 -11.62
C PHE A 82 -5.20 -16.24 -11.22
N MET A 83 -6.14 -16.11 -12.16
CA MET A 83 -7.57 -16.43 -11.93
C MET A 83 -7.72 -17.92 -11.59
N ASP A 84 -7.22 -18.81 -12.45
CA ASP A 84 -7.28 -20.27 -12.27
C ASP A 84 -6.73 -20.70 -10.90
N VAL A 85 -5.58 -20.16 -10.48
CA VAL A 85 -4.94 -20.50 -9.21
C VAL A 85 -5.75 -20.07 -7.97
N VAL A 86 -6.50 -18.97 -8.03
CA VAL A 86 -7.32 -18.53 -6.89
C VAL A 86 -8.71 -19.15 -6.87
N GLU A 87 -9.19 -19.63 -8.02
CA GLU A 87 -10.45 -20.36 -8.15
C GLU A 87 -10.29 -21.88 -7.94
N ASP A 88 -9.11 -22.46 -8.24
CA ASP A 88 -8.75 -23.89 -8.08
C ASP A 88 -9.43 -24.50 -6.82
N PRO A 89 -10.36 -25.47 -6.96
CA PRO A 89 -11.01 -26.13 -5.83
C PRO A 89 -10.02 -26.77 -4.85
N SER A 90 -8.82 -27.12 -5.33
CA SER A 90 -7.72 -27.72 -4.57
C SER A 90 -6.69 -26.72 -4.02
N PHE A 91 -6.92 -25.41 -4.16
CA PHE A 91 -6.20 -24.39 -3.39
C PHE A 91 -6.55 -24.52 -1.90
N ASP A 92 -5.60 -25.03 -1.12
CA ASP A 92 -5.71 -25.29 0.31
C ASP A 92 -4.46 -24.81 1.09
N GLY A 93 -4.39 -25.12 2.39
CA GLY A 93 -3.29 -24.70 3.26
C GLY A 93 -1.93 -25.37 2.96
N ALA A 94 -1.93 -26.55 2.33
CA ALA A 94 -0.71 -27.28 1.98
C ALA A 94 -0.16 -26.84 0.62
N ARG A 95 -1.04 -26.52 -0.34
CA ARG A 95 -0.66 -26.12 -1.71
C ARG A 95 -0.55 -24.61 -1.93
N CYS A 96 -1.18 -23.78 -1.09
CA CYS A 96 -1.20 -22.32 -1.24
C CYS A 96 0.18 -21.70 -1.54
N GLU A 97 1.20 -22.04 -0.76
CA GLU A 97 2.54 -21.43 -0.89
C GLU A 97 3.19 -21.75 -2.25
N ALA A 98 3.11 -23.01 -2.70
CA ALA A 98 3.66 -23.44 -3.98
C ALA A 98 2.90 -22.84 -5.18
N LEU A 99 1.57 -22.83 -5.12
CA LEU A 99 0.71 -22.27 -6.18
C LEU A 99 0.93 -20.76 -6.35
N LEU A 100 0.83 -20.01 -5.26
CA LEU A 100 1.05 -18.55 -5.27
C LEU A 100 2.49 -18.18 -5.62
N GLY A 101 3.45 -18.99 -5.16
CA GLY A 101 4.87 -18.82 -5.49
C GLY A 101 5.14 -18.99 -6.98
N SER A 102 4.55 -20.01 -7.61
CA SER A 102 4.67 -20.25 -9.06
C SER A 102 4.06 -19.09 -9.87
N THR A 103 2.83 -18.69 -9.53
CA THR A 103 2.14 -17.54 -10.16
C THR A 103 2.94 -16.25 -9.98
N TYR A 104 3.59 -16.06 -8.82
CA TYR A 104 4.42 -14.89 -8.55
C TYR A 104 5.67 -14.85 -9.43
N GLN A 105 6.37 -15.96 -9.64
CA GLN A 105 7.55 -15.98 -10.52
C GLN A 105 7.21 -15.55 -11.95
N LYS A 106 6.00 -15.92 -12.42
CA LYS A 106 5.47 -15.41 -13.69
C LYS A 106 5.17 -13.91 -13.61
N LEU A 107 4.20 -13.49 -12.82
CA LEU A 107 3.76 -12.07 -12.79
C LEU A 107 4.88 -11.07 -12.40
N SER A 108 5.84 -11.45 -11.55
CA SER A 108 6.86 -10.53 -11.06
C SER A 108 7.95 -10.18 -12.08
N GLY A 109 8.09 -10.97 -13.14
CA GLY A 109 9.01 -10.65 -14.24
C GLY A 109 8.53 -9.55 -15.17
N ALA A 110 7.36 -8.93 -14.93
CA ALA A 110 6.72 -7.99 -15.86
C ALA A 110 7.52 -6.68 -16.01
N THR A 111 7.92 -6.36 -17.24
CA THR A 111 8.71 -5.18 -17.57
C THR A 111 8.00 -4.25 -18.55
N PRO A 112 8.33 -2.94 -18.61
CA PRO A 112 7.82 -2.06 -19.68
C PRO A 112 8.15 -2.53 -21.10
N SER A 113 9.24 -3.29 -21.28
CA SER A 113 9.63 -3.91 -22.55
C SER A 113 8.65 -4.98 -23.02
N ASP A 114 7.97 -5.69 -22.12
CA ASP A 114 6.96 -6.71 -22.45
C ASP A 114 5.74 -6.09 -23.16
N PHE A 115 5.57 -4.77 -23.04
CA PHE A 115 4.53 -3.97 -23.70
C PHE A 115 5.05 -3.17 -24.91
N ALA A 116 6.34 -3.23 -25.20
CA ALA A 116 6.96 -2.63 -26.39
C ALA A 116 6.84 -3.53 -27.64
N VAL A 117 5.99 -4.56 -27.55
CA VAL A 117 5.56 -5.47 -28.61
C VAL A 117 4.85 -4.75 -29.77
N GLY A 118 4.66 -5.47 -30.88
CA GLY A 118 4.13 -4.93 -32.13
C GLY A 118 2.76 -4.26 -32.01
N ILE A 119 2.43 -3.42 -33.00
CA ILE A 119 1.21 -2.58 -33.02
C ILE A 119 -0.07 -3.39 -32.71
N ALA A 120 -0.16 -4.64 -33.19
CA ALA A 120 -1.30 -5.52 -32.91
C ALA A 120 -1.46 -5.85 -31.41
N ALA A 121 -0.39 -6.29 -30.74
CA ALA A 121 -0.41 -6.60 -29.31
C ALA A 121 -0.60 -5.34 -28.45
N ARG A 122 0.01 -4.21 -28.84
CA ARG A 122 -0.25 -2.92 -28.19
C ARG A 122 -1.72 -2.48 -28.31
N ASN A 123 -2.35 -2.71 -29.47
CA ASN A 123 -3.78 -2.47 -29.65
C ASN A 123 -4.64 -3.43 -28.81
N ASN A 124 -4.23 -4.70 -28.65
CA ASN A 124 -4.89 -5.63 -27.72
C ASN A 124 -4.89 -5.07 -26.28
N TYR A 125 -3.73 -4.65 -25.76
CA TYR A 125 -3.62 -4.07 -24.41
C TYR A 125 -4.39 -2.75 -24.24
N ILE A 126 -4.56 -1.94 -25.30
CA ILE A 126 -5.42 -0.75 -25.27
C ILE A 126 -6.92 -1.15 -25.22
N SER A 127 -7.32 -2.20 -25.95
CA SER A 127 -8.71 -2.65 -26.03
C SER A 127 -9.19 -3.41 -24.77
N HIS A 128 -8.37 -4.32 -24.24
CA HIS A 128 -8.75 -5.21 -23.14
C HIS A 128 -8.07 -4.89 -21.80
N GLY A 129 -7.07 -4.00 -21.77
CA GLY A 129 -6.32 -3.69 -20.54
C GLY A 129 -7.19 -3.22 -19.37
N ALA A 130 -8.31 -2.54 -19.64
CA ALA A 130 -9.27 -2.15 -18.59
C ALA A 130 -9.97 -3.36 -17.93
N GLN A 131 -10.21 -4.43 -18.71
CA GLN A 131 -10.76 -5.70 -18.23
C GLN A 131 -9.67 -6.47 -17.47
N TYR A 132 -8.47 -6.63 -18.05
CA TYR A 132 -7.31 -7.25 -17.38
C TYR A 132 -6.99 -6.63 -16.01
N ILE A 133 -7.12 -5.30 -15.87
CA ILE A 133 -7.00 -4.57 -14.60
C ILE A 133 -8.10 -4.97 -13.59
N GLN A 134 -9.34 -5.17 -14.06
CA GLN A 134 -10.48 -5.66 -13.26
C GLN A 134 -10.37 -7.16 -12.92
N ASP A 135 -9.70 -7.96 -13.75
CA ASP A 135 -9.47 -9.40 -13.52
C ASP A 135 -8.35 -9.64 -12.51
N LEU A 136 -7.23 -8.92 -12.64
CA LEU A 136 -6.19 -8.84 -11.62
C LEU A 136 -6.77 -8.35 -10.28
N PHE A 137 -7.66 -7.37 -10.33
CA PHE A 137 -8.45 -6.93 -9.18
C PHE A 137 -9.28 -8.05 -8.54
N ASN A 138 -10.06 -8.77 -9.34
CA ASN A 138 -10.99 -9.77 -8.84
C ASN A 138 -10.23 -10.98 -8.28
N SER A 139 -9.17 -11.41 -8.96
CA SER A 139 -8.25 -12.46 -8.49
C SER A 139 -7.68 -12.16 -7.09
N ARG A 140 -7.28 -10.90 -6.85
CA ARG A 140 -6.79 -10.44 -5.54
C ARG A 140 -7.88 -10.32 -4.46
N VAL A 141 -9.13 -10.12 -4.84
CA VAL A 141 -10.30 -10.17 -3.94
C VAL A 141 -10.62 -11.63 -3.58
N THR A 142 -10.65 -12.53 -4.57
CA THR A 142 -10.86 -13.97 -4.40
C THR A 142 -9.77 -14.59 -3.54
N LEU A 143 -8.49 -14.27 -3.78
CA LEU A 143 -7.38 -14.73 -2.95
C LEU A 143 -7.53 -14.30 -1.47
N ARG A 144 -7.97 -13.07 -1.20
CA ARG A 144 -8.26 -12.63 0.18
C ARG A 144 -9.42 -13.40 0.82
N HIS A 145 -10.39 -13.85 0.02
CA HIS A 145 -11.45 -14.74 0.49
C HIS A 145 -10.88 -16.13 0.82
N ARG A 146 -10.08 -16.75 -0.06
CA ARG A 146 -9.43 -18.05 0.19
C ARG A 146 -8.54 -18.01 1.45
N LEU A 147 -7.67 -17.01 1.57
CA LEU A 147 -6.83 -16.79 2.75
C LEU A 147 -7.68 -16.61 4.03
N GLY A 148 -8.78 -15.85 3.94
CA GLY A 148 -9.72 -15.68 5.04
C GLY A 148 -10.37 -16.99 5.52
N THR A 149 -10.67 -17.91 4.59
CA THR A 149 -11.19 -19.25 4.88
C THR A 149 -10.12 -20.16 5.49
N LEU A 150 -8.89 -20.12 4.98
CA LEU A 150 -7.74 -20.83 5.57
C LEU A 150 -7.45 -20.36 7.00
N ALA A 151 -7.57 -19.05 7.27
CA ALA A 151 -7.40 -18.48 8.60
C ALA A 151 -8.45 -19.04 9.58
N SER A 152 -9.73 -19.01 9.21
CA SER A 152 -10.82 -19.52 10.05
C SER A 152 -10.82 -21.05 10.25
N THR A 153 -10.05 -21.79 9.46
CA THR A 153 -9.91 -23.25 9.58
C THR A 153 -8.56 -23.68 10.17
N GLY A 154 -7.71 -22.74 10.60
CA GLY A 154 -6.38 -23.04 11.15
C GLY A 154 -5.36 -23.56 10.12
N LYS A 155 -5.69 -23.51 8.83
CA LYS A 155 -4.87 -24.04 7.72
C LYS A 155 -3.94 -23.02 7.08
N LEU A 156 -3.92 -21.78 7.57
CA LEU A 156 -3.15 -20.68 6.96
C LEU A 156 -1.71 -20.64 7.48
N THR A 157 -0.75 -20.98 6.63
CA THR A 157 0.69 -21.00 6.98
C THR A 157 1.35 -19.62 6.80
N PRO A 158 2.47 -19.33 7.50
CA PRO A 158 3.23 -18.10 7.30
C PRO A 158 3.78 -17.95 5.87
N GLY A 159 4.21 -19.05 5.24
CA GLY A 159 4.73 -19.03 3.87
C GLY A 159 3.63 -18.81 2.82
N CYS A 160 2.44 -19.40 3.01
CA CYS A 160 1.23 -19.04 2.25
C CYS A 160 0.91 -17.54 2.34
N ILE A 161 1.09 -16.92 3.51
CA ILE A 161 0.96 -15.46 3.69
C ILE A 161 2.08 -14.68 2.99
N SER A 162 3.32 -15.17 2.95
CA SER A 162 4.41 -14.52 2.20
C SER A 162 4.15 -14.58 0.69
N ALA A 163 3.90 -15.77 0.15
CA ALA A 163 3.61 -15.96 -1.27
C ALA A 163 2.37 -15.15 -1.71
N ALA A 164 1.35 -15.03 -0.85
CA ALA A 164 0.25 -14.09 -1.08
C ALA A 164 0.70 -12.61 -1.08
N ARG A 165 1.52 -12.18 -0.12
CA ARG A 165 2.06 -10.81 -0.05
C ARG A 165 2.85 -10.45 -1.32
N ASP A 166 3.63 -11.39 -1.84
CA ASP A 166 4.46 -11.23 -3.03
C ASP A 166 3.64 -11.28 -4.32
N LEU A 167 2.73 -12.26 -4.48
CA LEU A 167 1.82 -12.31 -5.63
C LEU A 167 0.95 -11.06 -5.71
N PHE A 168 0.45 -10.58 -4.58
CA PHE A 168 -0.22 -9.29 -4.48
C PHE A 168 0.67 -8.13 -4.98
N ARG A 169 1.95 -8.10 -4.63
CA ARG A 169 2.92 -7.11 -5.15
C ARG A 169 2.95 -7.13 -6.68
N ALA A 170 3.20 -8.30 -7.26
CA ALA A 170 3.38 -8.45 -8.69
C ALA A 170 2.11 -8.11 -9.48
N SER A 171 0.97 -8.66 -9.07
CA SER A 171 -0.32 -8.47 -9.76
C SER A 171 -0.77 -7.00 -9.89
N ARG A 172 -0.56 -6.12 -8.90
CA ARG A 172 -0.79 -4.68 -9.14
C ARG A 172 0.41 -3.91 -9.69
N VAL A 173 1.63 -4.45 -9.69
CA VAL A 173 2.73 -3.93 -10.53
C VAL A 173 2.44 -4.21 -12.02
N LEU A 174 1.59 -5.20 -12.33
CA LEU A 174 1.01 -5.40 -13.65
C LEU A 174 -0.16 -4.45 -13.93
N GLU A 175 -1.08 -4.20 -12.97
CA GLU A 175 -2.08 -3.12 -13.07
C GLU A 175 -1.45 -1.73 -13.29
N ASP A 176 -0.28 -1.49 -12.69
CA ASP A 176 0.59 -0.32 -12.93
C ASP A 176 0.87 -0.15 -14.44
N LEU A 177 1.46 -1.18 -15.07
CA LEU A 177 1.93 -1.13 -16.45
C LEU A 177 0.78 -1.18 -17.48
N LEU A 178 -0.28 -1.96 -17.21
CA LEU A 178 -1.52 -1.93 -18.01
C LEU A 178 -2.19 -0.55 -17.94
N GLY A 179 -2.20 0.06 -16.75
CA GLY A 179 -2.85 1.34 -16.51
C GLY A 179 -2.29 2.48 -17.35
N GLU A 180 -0.97 2.54 -17.45
CA GLU A 180 -0.25 3.46 -18.33
C GLU A 180 -0.72 3.41 -19.79
N ILE A 181 -0.92 2.19 -20.30
CA ILE A 181 -1.23 1.93 -21.72
C ILE A 181 -2.69 2.27 -21.99
N VAL A 182 -3.61 1.80 -21.13
CA VAL A 182 -5.05 2.06 -21.19
C VAL A 182 -5.35 3.56 -21.06
N LEU A 183 -4.61 4.27 -20.21
CA LEU A 183 -4.76 5.72 -20.03
C LEU A 183 -3.98 6.55 -21.07
N GLY A 184 -3.15 5.91 -21.90
CA GLY A 184 -2.52 6.51 -23.08
C GLY A 184 -1.20 7.26 -22.84
N HIS A 185 -0.45 6.92 -21.78
CA HIS A 185 0.77 7.62 -21.32
C HIS A 185 0.68 9.16 -21.37
N PRO A 186 -0.33 9.80 -20.76
CA PRO A 186 -0.42 11.25 -20.72
C PRO A 186 0.78 11.83 -19.99
N LYS A 187 1.25 13.00 -20.40
CA LYS A 187 2.33 13.69 -19.67
C LYS A 187 1.82 14.08 -18.28
N PHE A 188 2.58 13.76 -17.22
CA PHE A 188 2.19 14.00 -15.84
C PHE A 188 2.00 15.50 -15.65
N ASN A 189 0.75 15.87 -15.43
CA ASN A 189 0.38 17.21 -15.07
C ASN A 189 0.09 17.18 -13.58
N GLU A 190 0.95 17.82 -12.78
CA GLU A 190 0.82 17.80 -11.32
C GLU A 190 -0.46 18.49 -10.83
N ALA A 191 -1.05 19.39 -11.63
CA ALA A 191 -2.35 19.99 -11.39
C ALA A 191 -3.53 19.11 -11.87
N LYS A 192 -3.27 17.91 -12.41
CA LYS A 192 -4.26 16.87 -12.75
C LYS A 192 -3.97 15.55 -12.02
N LYS A 193 -3.58 15.62 -10.73
CA LYS A 193 -3.49 14.45 -9.84
C LYS A 193 -4.82 13.68 -9.84
N ALA A 194 -4.77 12.37 -10.05
CA ALA A 194 -5.95 11.51 -10.07
C ALA A 194 -6.59 11.45 -8.66
N PRO A 195 -7.88 11.78 -8.50
CA PRO A 195 -8.46 11.99 -7.19
C PRO A 195 -8.66 10.67 -6.44
N VAL A 196 -7.77 10.40 -5.50
CA VAL A 196 -7.77 9.21 -4.63
C VAL A 196 -9.18 8.92 -4.09
N LEU A 197 -9.60 7.65 -4.19
CA LEU A 197 -10.92 7.16 -3.77
C LEU A 197 -12.11 7.79 -4.52
N ARG A 198 -11.94 8.28 -5.76
CA ARG A 198 -13.01 8.81 -6.62
C ARG A 198 -12.86 8.38 -8.09
N GLY A 199 -13.95 8.45 -8.85
CA GLY A 199 -14.00 8.07 -10.26
C GLY A 199 -14.68 6.70 -10.47
N ASN A 200 -14.38 6.07 -11.60
CA ASN A 200 -14.78 4.73 -12.01
C ASN A 200 -13.55 3.97 -12.52
N ALA A 201 -13.66 2.67 -12.82
CA ALA A 201 -12.60 1.90 -13.47
C ALA A 201 -11.93 2.64 -14.66
N PRO A 202 -10.59 2.60 -14.81
CA PRO A 202 -9.60 1.97 -13.93
C PRO A 202 -9.10 2.89 -12.79
N TRP A 203 -9.74 4.05 -12.57
CA TRP A 203 -9.46 4.98 -11.46
C TRP A 203 -10.19 4.66 -10.15
N LEU A 204 -11.24 3.85 -10.21
CA LEU A 204 -11.92 3.35 -9.04
C LEU A 204 -12.55 2.00 -9.35
N LEU A 205 -11.70 0.98 -9.36
CA LEU A 205 -12.16 -0.40 -9.32
C LEU A 205 -12.83 -0.65 -7.95
N VAL A 206 -14.00 -1.27 -7.89
CA VAL A 206 -14.76 -1.52 -6.65
C VAL A 206 -15.18 -2.98 -6.58
N ASN A 207 -15.15 -3.58 -5.39
CA ASN A 207 -15.47 -4.99 -5.21
C ASN A 207 -16.97 -5.20 -5.45
N GLU A 208 -17.31 -6.06 -6.40
CA GLU A 208 -18.67 -6.30 -6.93
C GLU A 208 -19.73 -6.61 -5.85
N ARG A 209 -19.31 -7.08 -4.67
CA ARG A 209 -20.18 -7.19 -3.48
C ARG A 209 -20.68 -5.83 -2.94
N TYR A 210 -20.26 -4.71 -3.54
CA TYR A 210 -20.68 -3.34 -3.26
C TYR A 210 -20.92 -2.57 -4.56
N SER A 211 -22.06 -1.91 -4.69
CA SER A 211 -22.42 -1.13 -5.89
C SER A 211 -21.64 0.18 -6.08
N LYS A 212 -20.91 0.64 -5.04
CA LYS A 212 -20.00 1.79 -5.06
C LYS A 212 -19.15 1.82 -3.79
N LEU A 213 -18.07 2.60 -3.80
CA LEU A 213 -17.40 2.98 -2.56
C LEU A 213 -18.37 3.81 -1.68
N ALA A 214 -18.63 3.30 -0.47
CA ALA A 214 -19.30 4.02 0.60
C ALA A 214 -18.57 3.68 1.90
N LEU A 215 -17.98 4.69 2.56
CA LEU A 215 -17.24 4.54 3.80
C LEU A 215 -18.15 4.26 5.01
N ARG A 216 -17.59 3.68 6.07
CA ARG A 216 -18.19 3.45 7.38
C ARG A 216 -17.17 3.70 8.49
N SER A 217 -17.64 4.02 9.70
CA SER A 217 -16.76 4.08 10.87
C SER A 217 -16.08 2.72 11.07
N GLY A 218 -14.77 2.73 11.26
CA GLY A 218 -13.95 1.52 11.38
C GLY A 218 -13.43 0.94 10.07
N ASP A 219 -13.68 1.60 8.92
CA ASP A 219 -12.91 1.33 7.71
C ASP A 219 -11.46 1.80 7.91
N VAL A 220 -10.50 0.94 7.62
CA VAL A 220 -9.07 1.25 7.65
C VAL A 220 -8.61 1.65 6.26
N LEU A 221 -8.03 2.84 6.13
CA LEU A 221 -7.43 3.34 4.90
C LEU A 221 -5.94 3.00 4.91
N LEU A 222 -5.49 2.23 3.92
CA LEU A 222 -4.06 2.04 3.66
C LEU A 222 -3.69 2.90 2.45
N SER A 223 -2.66 3.72 2.59
CA SER A 223 -2.27 4.71 1.58
C SER A 223 -0.76 4.85 1.41
N ARG A 224 -0.35 5.45 0.29
CA ARG A 224 1.03 5.84 -0.01
C ARG A 224 1.05 7.25 -0.59
N GLY A 225 1.85 8.12 0.02
CA GLY A 225 2.22 9.42 -0.55
C GLY A 225 3.47 9.35 -1.44
N THR A 226 3.84 10.48 -2.04
CA THR A 226 5.06 10.62 -2.86
C THR A 226 6.35 10.75 -2.05
N ALA A 227 6.27 10.96 -0.74
CA ALA A 227 7.42 11.25 0.12
C ALA A 227 8.47 10.13 0.16
N PHE A 228 9.75 10.50 0.32
CA PHE A 228 10.85 9.54 0.45
C PHE A 228 10.70 8.66 1.70
N SER A 229 10.26 9.24 2.83
CA SER A 229 9.88 8.51 4.05
C SER A 229 8.85 7.42 3.75
N SER A 230 7.80 7.74 2.99
CA SER A 230 6.81 6.76 2.52
C SER A 230 7.43 5.67 1.64
N ALA A 231 8.38 5.99 0.77
CA ALA A 231 9.09 4.98 -0.04
C ALA A 231 10.09 4.12 0.78
N ALA A 232 10.48 4.57 1.98
CA ALA A 232 11.38 3.87 2.89
C ALA A 232 10.63 2.96 3.89
N ILE A 233 9.55 3.47 4.51
CA ILE A 233 8.61 2.66 5.32
C ILE A 233 8.05 1.51 4.48
N ALA A 234 7.79 1.77 3.19
CA ALA A 234 7.39 0.75 2.24
C ALA A 234 8.51 -0.25 1.85
N ARG A 235 9.66 -0.31 2.54
CA ARG A 235 10.74 -1.30 2.32
C ARG A 235 11.45 -1.77 3.60
N ILE A 236 10.91 -1.46 4.78
CA ILE A 236 11.55 -1.83 6.07
C ILE A 236 11.20 -3.26 6.53
N GLY A 237 10.02 -3.76 6.15
CA GLY A 237 9.48 -5.04 6.60
C GLY A 237 10.10 -6.28 5.95
N ASP A 238 9.68 -7.44 6.45
CA ASP A 238 10.08 -8.78 5.99
C ASP A 238 9.76 -9.06 4.52
N GLY A 239 8.79 -8.34 3.95
CA GLY A 239 8.74 -7.98 2.54
C GLY A 239 8.51 -6.47 2.38
N ASP A 240 8.93 -5.93 1.23
CA ASP A 240 8.61 -4.55 0.79
C ASP A 240 7.09 -4.29 0.72
N THR A 241 6.65 -3.04 0.53
CA THR A 241 5.25 -2.56 0.41
C THR A 241 5.01 -1.64 -0.81
N ASN A 242 3.74 -1.44 -1.16
CA ASN A 242 3.20 -0.35 -1.98
C ASN A 242 2.42 0.70 -1.16
N PHE A 243 2.40 0.55 0.15
CA PHE A 243 1.66 1.33 1.15
C PHE A 243 2.63 1.72 2.26
N SER A 244 2.44 2.87 2.87
CA SER A 244 3.35 3.40 3.90
C SER A 244 2.62 3.94 5.11
N HIS A 245 1.31 4.15 4.99
CA HIS A 245 0.51 4.88 5.96
C HIS A 245 -0.82 4.19 6.20
N LEU A 246 -1.18 4.06 7.48
CA LEU A 246 -2.46 3.54 7.95
C LEU A 246 -3.25 4.65 8.65
N ALA A 247 -4.57 4.61 8.48
CA ALA A 247 -5.51 5.50 9.12
C ALA A 247 -6.86 4.79 9.32
N ILE A 248 -7.69 5.26 10.25
CA ILE A 248 -9.02 4.71 10.52
C ILE A 248 -10.10 5.80 10.35
N VAL A 249 -11.20 5.44 9.66
CA VAL A 249 -12.33 6.35 9.39
C VAL A 249 -13.27 6.38 10.58
N TYR A 250 -13.70 7.57 10.99
CA TYR A 250 -14.85 7.79 11.86
C TYR A 250 -15.90 8.61 11.10
N ILE A 251 -17.14 8.11 11.00
CA ILE A 251 -18.28 8.89 10.54
C ILE A 251 -19.10 9.32 11.75
N ASP A 252 -19.30 10.63 11.89
CA ASP A 252 -20.07 11.21 12.97
C ASP A 252 -21.57 10.88 12.87
N PRO A 253 -22.21 10.33 13.92
CA PRO A 253 -23.59 9.84 13.82
C PRO A 253 -24.62 10.97 13.75
N LEU A 254 -24.29 12.18 14.21
CA LEU A 254 -25.22 13.33 14.25
C LEU A 254 -25.08 14.23 13.02
N THR A 255 -23.85 14.47 12.57
CA THR A 255 -23.53 15.41 11.48
C THR A 255 -23.18 14.73 10.15
N HIS A 256 -23.01 13.40 10.17
CA HIS A 256 -22.53 12.57 9.04
C HIS A 256 -21.20 13.02 8.42
N LYS A 257 -20.44 13.88 9.12
CA LYS A 257 -19.10 14.30 8.72
C LYS A 257 -18.13 13.13 8.86
N ILE A 258 -17.34 12.92 7.81
CA ILE A 258 -16.30 11.88 7.76
C ILE A 258 -14.99 12.48 8.25
N TYR A 259 -14.44 11.87 9.29
CA TYR A 259 -13.14 12.15 9.88
C TYR A 259 -12.21 10.95 9.70
N VAL A 260 -10.92 11.21 9.84
CA VAL A 260 -9.84 10.22 9.77
C VAL A 260 -8.92 10.44 10.98
N SER A 261 -8.65 9.36 11.71
CA SER A 261 -7.64 9.33 12.77
C SER A 261 -6.37 8.65 12.22
N GLU A 262 -5.24 9.35 12.28
CA GLU A 262 -3.97 8.92 11.66
C GLU A 262 -2.77 9.49 12.41
N ALA A 263 -1.61 8.82 12.31
CA ALA A 263 -0.35 9.24 12.92
C ALA A 263 0.73 9.48 11.87
N HIS A 264 1.27 10.70 11.83
CA HIS A 264 2.32 11.12 10.89
C HIS A 264 3.63 11.37 11.61
N ILE A 265 4.75 11.03 10.97
CA ILE A 265 6.11 11.23 11.53
C ILE A 265 6.36 12.71 11.87
N GLU A 266 5.77 13.60 11.07
CA GLU A 266 6.00 15.03 11.10
C GLU A 266 5.19 15.77 12.20
N VAL A 267 4.09 15.19 12.68
CA VAL A 267 3.13 15.88 13.59
C VAL A 267 2.46 15.00 14.66
N GLY A 268 2.74 13.69 14.74
CA GLY A 268 2.07 12.79 15.68
C GLY A 268 0.67 12.36 15.24
N SER A 269 -0.15 11.91 16.21
CA SER A 269 -1.51 11.41 15.99
C SER A 269 -2.55 12.50 16.03
N ILE A 270 -3.40 12.54 15.01
CA ILE A 270 -4.35 13.62 14.76
C ILE A 270 -5.70 13.11 14.26
N ASN A 271 -6.74 13.90 14.55
CA ASN A 271 -8.07 13.79 13.96
C ASN A 271 -8.22 14.84 12.85
N ARG A 272 -8.28 14.43 11.58
CA ARG A 272 -8.53 15.32 10.43
C ARG A 272 -9.89 15.04 9.78
N SER A 273 -10.38 15.95 8.95
CA SER A 273 -11.50 15.65 8.04
C SER A 273 -11.03 14.76 6.88
N PHE A 274 -11.96 13.99 6.32
CA PHE A 274 -11.67 13.21 5.10
C PHE A 274 -11.35 14.09 3.89
N GLY A 275 -11.75 15.37 3.89
CA GLY A 275 -11.36 16.35 2.88
C GLY A 275 -9.86 16.63 2.90
N GLU A 276 -9.29 16.88 4.07
CA GLU A 276 -7.85 17.08 4.26
C GLU A 276 -7.05 15.81 3.92
N TYR A 277 -7.51 14.65 4.37
CA TYR A 277 -6.88 13.36 4.06
C TYR A 277 -6.73 13.10 2.55
N LEU A 278 -7.74 13.48 1.75
CA LEU A 278 -7.71 13.36 0.30
C LEU A 278 -6.79 14.39 -0.40
N LEU A 279 -6.43 15.48 0.27
CA LEU A 279 -5.50 16.49 -0.24
C LEU A 279 -4.04 16.21 0.16
N ASP A 280 -3.81 15.31 1.12
CA ASP A 280 -2.50 14.97 1.71
C ASP A 280 -1.58 14.12 0.80
N GLY A 281 -1.46 14.50 -0.48
CA GLY A 281 -0.45 13.98 -1.42
C GLY A 281 -0.49 12.47 -1.71
N LYS A 282 -1.54 11.75 -1.30
CA LYS A 282 -1.68 10.31 -1.53
C LYS A 282 -1.77 10.04 -3.04
N VAL A 283 -1.06 9.02 -3.52
CA VAL A 283 -1.12 8.58 -4.94
C VAL A 283 -1.88 7.27 -5.11
N ARG A 284 -1.78 6.35 -4.13
CA ARG A 284 -2.40 5.02 -4.08
C ARG A 284 -3.10 4.87 -2.72
N ALA A 285 -4.36 4.40 -2.71
CA ALA A 285 -5.10 4.07 -1.49
C ALA A 285 -5.99 2.84 -1.70
N ALA A 286 -6.25 2.09 -0.63
CA ALA A 286 -7.21 1.00 -0.59
C ALA A 286 -7.94 0.97 0.77
N VAL A 287 -9.20 0.49 0.77
CA VAL A 287 -10.10 0.55 1.94
C VAL A 287 -10.36 -0.85 2.49
N PHE A 288 -10.20 -1.03 3.80
CA PHE A 288 -10.38 -2.30 4.50
C PHE A 288 -11.51 -2.20 5.50
N ARG A 289 -12.52 -3.06 5.34
CA ARG A 289 -13.64 -3.18 6.26
C ARG A 289 -13.47 -4.39 7.16
N HIS A 290 -13.52 -4.18 8.47
CA HIS A 290 -13.52 -5.27 9.44
C HIS A 290 -14.84 -6.08 9.35
N LYS A 291 -14.80 -7.38 9.69
CA LYS A 291 -15.97 -8.28 9.55
C LYS A 291 -17.08 -7.95 10.55
N ASP A 292 -16.72 -7.58 11.78
CA ASP A 292 -17.62 -7.05 12.79
C ASP A 292 -17.68 -5.51 12.66
N PRO A 293 -18.83 -4.92 12.25
CA PRO A 293 -18.98 -3.47 12.10
C PRO A 293 -19.20 -2.74 13.43
N ILE A 294 -19.63 -3.43 14.49
CA ILE A 294 -19.87 -2.84 15.82
C ILE A 294 -18.52 -2.60 16.50
N LEU A 295 -17.64 -3.61 16.49
CA LEU A 295 -16.25 -3.47 16.94
C LEU A 295 -15.51 -2.40 16.14
N ALA A 296 -15.71 -2.37 14.81
CA ALA A 296 -15.06 -1.40 13.93
C ALA A 296 -15.51 0.05 14.21
N HIS A 297 -16.81 0.28 14.36
CA HIS A 297 -17.33 1.59 14.75
C HIS A 297 -16.77 2.01 16.13
N LYS A 298 -16.82 1.11 17.13
CA LYS A 298 -16.29 1.37 18.47
C LYS A 298 -14.79 1.70 18.45
N ALA A 299 -13.99 1.03 17.64
CA ALA A 299 -12.57 1.31 17.46
C ALA A 299 -12.32 2.73 16.94
N ALA A 300 -13.03 3.12 15.89
CA ALA A 300 -12.93 4.46 15.31
C ALA A 300 -13.39 5.57 16.28
N THR A 301 -14.41 5.30 17.09
CA THR A 301 -14.88 6.23 18.13
C THR A 301 -13.83 6.38 19.24
N MET A 302 -13.35 5.28 19.82
CA MET A 302 -12.44 5.31 20.97
C MET A 302 -11.10 5.98 20.66
N ILE A 303 -10.45 5.65 19.55
CA ILE A 303 -9.15 6.27 19.20
C ILE A 303 -9.29 7.76 18.89
N ARG A 304 -10.43 8.17 18.30
CA ARG A 304 -10.76 9.58 18.06
C ARG A 304 -10.94 10.34 19.37
N GLU A 305 -11.68 9.76 20.31
CA GLU A 305 -11.92 10.32 21.64
C GLU A 305 -10.62 10.41 22.46
N GLU A 306 -9.75 9.40 22.38
CA GLU A 306 -8.45 9.37 23.06
C GLU A 306 -7.50 10.46 22.55
N ILE A 307 -7.34 10.60 21.22
CA ILE A 307 -6.55 11.70 20.62
C ILE A 307 -7.12 13.07 21.02
N ALA A 308 -8.44 13.23 21.03
CA ALA A 308 -9.09 14.49 21.42
C ALA A 308 -8.94 14.79 22.93
N ALA A 309 -8.97 13.76 23.78
CA ALA A 309 -8.73 13.87 25.22
C ALA A 309 -7.27 14.24 25.51
N TYR A 310 -6.31 13.62 24.81
CA TYR A 310 -4.90 14.00 24.89
C TYR A 310 -4.69 15.45 24.49
N GLN A 311 -5.21 15.86 23.32
CA GLN A 311 -5.11 17.25 22.84
C GLN A 311 -5.72 18.24 23.84
N LYS A 312 -6.87 17.92 24.44
CA LYS A 312 -7.50 18.75 25.46
C LYS A 312 -6.67 18.86 26.74
N SER A 313 -5.98 17.79 27.15
CA SER A 313 -5.16 17.77 28.36
C SER A 313 -3.77 18.42 28.17
N ASN A 314 -3.21 18.35 26.97
CA ASN A 314 -1.86 18.83 26.64
C ASN A 314 -1.90 20.12 25.81
N SER A 315 -2.77 21.07 26.16
CA SER A 315 -2.83 22.44 25.57
C SER A 315 -2.98 22.50 24.02
N GLY A 316 -3.51 21.45 23.39
CA GLY A 316 -3.66 21.32 21.93
C GLY A 316 -2.56 20.51 21.25
N GLU A 317 -1.55 20.01 21.98
CA GLU A 317 -0.51 19.14 21.42
C GLU A 317 -1.06 17.76 21.02
N ASN A 318 -0.51 17.21 19.94
CA ASN A 318 -0.88 15.89 19.42
C ASN A 318 -0.21 14.77 20.23
N VAL A 319 -0.80 13.57 20.27
CA VAL A 319 -0.10 12.38 20.79
C VAL A 319 1.18 12.21 19.95
N PRO A 320 2.39 12.14 20.53
CA PRO A 320 3.60 12.14 19.72
C PRO A 320 3.71 10.91 18.83
N TYR A 321 4.45 11.03 17.73
CA TYR A 321 4.76 9.88 16.89
C TYR A 321 5.77 8.99 17.59
N ASP A 322 5.53 7.68 17.64
CA ASP A 322 6.53 6.76 18.17
C ASP A 322 7.66 6.54 17.15
N PHE A 323 8.85 7.06 17.46
CA PHE A 323 10.07 6.85 16.68
C PHE A 323 10.87 5.60 17.10
N SER A 324 10.55 4.99 18.24
CA SER A 324 11.19 3.74 18.70
C SER A 324 10.61 2.51 18.00
N MET A 325 9.34 2.60 17.58
CA MET A 325 8.52 1.55 16.97
C MET A 325 8.02 0.47 17.96
N ASN A 326 7.92 0.82 19.25
CA ASN A 326 7.65 -0.01 20.41
C ASN A 326 6.14 -0.28 20.63
N ALA A 327 5.58 -1.15 19.80
CA ALA A 327 4.15 -1.50 19.76
C ALA A 327 3.56 -2.23 21.01
N ASP A 328 4.22 -2.14 22.16
CA ASP A 328 3.72 -2.60 23.48
C ASP A 328 3.54 -1.43 24.48
N GLU A 329 3.89 -0.17 24.14
CA GLU A 329 3.66 1.03 24.97
C GLU A 329 2.93 2.16 24.20
N PRO A 330 1.59 2.26 24.27
CA PRO A 330 0.79 3.22 23.48
C PRO A 330 0.82 4.67 24.01
N SER A 331 1.92 5.10 24.65
CA SER A 331 2.12 6.48 25.13
C SER A 331 2.44 7.45 23.99
N ASN A 332 3.05 6.92 22.94
CA ASN A 332 3.29 7.52 21.63
C ASN A 332 2.69 6.55 20.61
N LEU A 333 2.34 7.00 19.39
CA LEU A 333 1.66 6.13 18.42
C LEU A 333 2.22 6.27 17.01
N PHE A 334 2.53 5.15 16.35
CA PHE A 334 2.81 5.11 14.90
C PHE A 334 1.59 4.67 14.06
N CYS A 335 1.62 4.88 12.74
CA CYS A 335 0.40 4.82 11.89
C CYS A 335 -0.36 3.48 11.90
N SER A 336 0.33 2.33 11.97
CA SER A 336 -0.30 1.00 12.06
C SER A 336 -0.55 0.51 13.49
N GLU A 337 0.12 1.11 14.47
CA GLU A 337 -0.17 0.92 15.89
C GLU A 337 -1.45 1.65 16.29
N LEU A 338 -1.62 2.92 15.90
CA LEU A 338 -2.87 3.68 16.13
C LEU A 338 -4.11 2.87 15.72
N VAL A 339 -4.05 2.20 14.56
CA VAL A 339 -5.13 1.32 14.08
C VAL A 339 -5.23 0.03 14.91
N SER A 340 -4.11 -0.57 15.32
CA SER A 340 -4.11 -1.78 16.16
C SER A 340 -4.70 -1.49 17.55
N HIS A 341 -4.19 -0.43 18.20
CA HIS A 341 -4.63 0.13 19.48
C HIS A 341 -6.12 0.49 19.45
N ALA A 342 -6.61 1.13 18.39
CA ALA A 342 -8.04 1.37 18.20
C ALA A 342 -8.90 0.11 18.34
N PHE A 343 -8.48 -1.02 17.74
CA PHE A 343 -9.19 -2.30 17.87
C PHE A 343 -8.96 -2.98 19.23
N ASP A 344 -7.80 -2.80 19.85
CA ASP A 344 -7.49 -3.33 21.20
C ASP A 344 -8.34 -2.62 22.27
N LEU A 345 -8.45 -1.29 22.21
CA LEU A 345 -9.37 -0.46 23.01
C LEU A 345 -10.83 -0.94 22.85
N ALA A 346 -11.28 -1.11 21.60
CA ALA A 346 -12.65 -1.52 21.30
C ALA A 346 -12.99 -2.90 21.87
N LYS A 347 -12.03 -3.82 21.92
CA LYS A 347 -12.20 -5.18 22.47
C LYS A 347 -11.97 -5.25 23.98
N GLY A 348 -11.25 -4.29 24.57
CA GLY A 348 -10.79 -4.34 25.96
C GLY A 348 -9.56 -5.24 26.16
N GLY A 349 -8.67 -5.31 25.16
CA GLY A 349 -7.48 -6.16 25.16
C GLY A 349 -7.09 -6.63 23.76
N LYS A 350 -5.95 -7.31 23.62
CA LYS A 350 -5.30 -7.60 22.33
C LYS A 350 -6.29 -8.15 21.27
N SER A 351 -6.51 -7.36 20.22
CA SER A 351 -7.53 -7.61 19.20
C SER A 351 -7.20 -8.79 18.30
N GLY A 352 -5.93 -8.90 17.93
CA GLY A 352 -5.48 -9.72 16.80
C GLY A 352 -5.46 -8.94 15.48
N VAL A 353 -5.58 -7.61 15.51
CA VAL A 353 -5.42 -6.74 14.34
C VAL A 353 -4.00 -6.13 14.32
N PRO A 354 -3.30 -6.13 13.17
CA PRO A 354 -3.49 -7.05 12.05
C PRO A 354 -3.05 -8.48 12.43
N MET A 355 -3.76 -9.50 11.90
CA MET A 355 -3.52 -10.92 12.21
C MET A 355 -2.10 -11.39 11.87
N PHE A 356 -1.49 -10.80 10.85
CA PHE A 356 -0.12 -11.08 10.43
C PHE A 356 0.67 -9.78 10.35
N ARG A 357 1.25 -9.37 11.49
CA ARG A 357 2.25 -8.29 11.55
C ARG A 357 3.48 -8.68 10.72
N SER A 358 4.16 -7.70 10.13
CA SER A 358 5.49 -7.90 9.55
C SER A 358 6.57 -7.71 10.62
N LYS A 359 7.69 -8.39 10.44
CA LYS A 359 8.92 -8.23 11.22
C LYS A 359 9.92 -7.42 10.41
N VAL A 360 10.86 -6.72 11.05
CA VAL A 360 12.03 -6.17 10.34
C VAL A 360 13.02 -7.31 10.09
N ASN A 361 13.54 -7.42 8.86
CA ASN A 361 14.41 -8.51 8.44
C ASN A 361 15.87 -8.05 8.32
N PRO A 362 16.85 -8.73 8.95
CA PRO A 362 18.27 -8.40 8.80
C PRO A 362 18.79 -8.42 7.35
N LYS A 363 18.10 -9.06 6.40
CA LYS A 363 18.41 -8.95 4.96
C LYS A 363 18.34 -7.50 4.44
N ASN A 364 17.53 -6.65 5.08
CA ASN A 364 17.38 -5.24 4.71
C ASN A 364 18.43 -4.33 5.37
N ARG A 365 19.39 -4.85 6.15
CA ARG A 365 20.43 -4.03 6.84
C ARG A 365 21.14 -3.07 5.89
N ASP A 366 21.49 -3.51 4.69
CA ASP A 366 22.16 -2.66 3.69
C ASP A 366 21.28 -1.52 3.20
N PHE A 367 19.98 -1.77 2.97
CA PHE A 367 19.02 -0.72 2.63
C PHE A 367 18.85 0.26 3.80
N LEU A 368 18.67 -0.27 5.01
CA LEU A 368 18.41 0.50 6.23
C LEU A 368 19.62 1.38 6.60
N ASN A 369 20.83 0.84 6.56
CA ASN A 369 22.07 1.60 6.73
C ASN A 369 22.20 2.72 5.67
N ARG A 370 21.85 2.46 4.40
CA ARG A 370 21.89 3.46 3.31
C ARG A 370 20.86 4.59 3.48
N ILE A 371 19.78 4.37 4.23
CA ILE A 371 18.80 5.42 4.60
C ILE A 371 18.99 5.96 6.03
N GLY A 372 20.10 5.62 6.70
CA GLY A 372 20.45 6.10 8.05
C GLY A 372 19.82 5.34 9.22
N VAL A 373 19.01 4.31 8.96
CA VAL A 373 18.41 3.45 9.99
C VAL A 373 19.43 2.40 10.45
N LYS A 374 20.01 2.60 11.64
CA LYS A 374 20.92 1.63 12.26
C LYS A 374 20.15 0.42 12.77
N VAL A 375 20.44 -0.75 12.21
CA VAL A 375 19.97 -2.05 12.72
C VAL A 375 21.15 -2.72 13.40
N HIS A 376 21.02 -3.03 14.69
CA HIS A 376 22.02 -3.73 15.50
C HIS A 376 21.79 -5.24 15.47
#